data_AF-B6H009-F1
#
_entry.id   AF-B6H009-F1
#
_cell.length_a   1.000
_cell.length_b   1.000
_cell.length_c   1.000
_cell.angle_alpha   90.00
_cell.angle_beta   90.00
_cell.angle_gamma   90.00
#
_symmetry.space_group_name_H-M   'P 1'
#
loop_
_entity.id
_entity.type
_entity.pdbx_description
1 polymer ?
#
loop_
_entity_poly.entity_id
_entity_poly.type
_entity_poly.pdbx_seq_one_letter_code
_entity_poly.pdbx_strand_id
1 'polypeptide(L)'
;MAESSNQPAAMQPNRNWYAKRDVVVADQAVGLPEVGSFNLYKITPPLKERIDFDTWVDQVEKILRSHKPHNLINTNIPWPVVDDPNGETWYTLSLQVKTWMTSSMDHTLVQEINARGSTIEFADEFLAELKKHMKGEGHGALKAAVRSFKKLSRSQFTTSEEFIHAVKLRYKAVCDLNGKLPPYHALETMLSELSDVPELSGFIVVKDNELNAIEKPAETITIIDFYRYSTAILDYVKSKTGFGDLGFRNTKKPRRQSKMQFQKGGIEIPVGDQLLPWDPRLCISGYQFRDKIRRFMGCRQLGLSLQDLSLTFHNAVEDFNYDQSAMSGSWNIFREYMSNPANSNFVLRVRLEPFDMEDPLGHFFEDPEIPIDVEQFVSTVPASAPVAPESTVVPASSSILEQSVPFVDSRVTDSDFAKPKQFADEDEKRKFYDNYNVEDRDPASPNGRIA
;
A
#
# COMPACT_ATOMS: atom_id res chain seq x y z
N MET A 1 -4.87 -39.95 -47.49
CA MET A 1 -5.02 -39.98 -46.01
C MET A 1 -3.80 -39.25 -45.46
N ALA A 2 -3.98 -38.03 -44.97
CA ALA A 2 -2.93 -37.23 -44.36
C ALA A 2 -3.32 -37.02 -42.91
N GLU A 3 -2.59 -37.65 -41.99
CA GLU A 3 -2.78 -37.49 -40.56
C GLU A 3 -2.17 -36.16 -40.11
N SER A 4 -3.03 -35.26 -39.64
CA SER A 4 -2.65 -33.97 -39.08
C SER A 4 -2.16 -34.16 -37.65
N SER A 5 -0.85 -34.06 -37.47
CA SER A 5 -0.18 -34.11 -36.16
C SER A 5 -0.43 -32.82 -35.38
N ASN A 6 -1.36 -32.86 -34.44
CA ASN A 6 -1.54 -31.79 -33.43
C ASN A 6 -0.48 -31.93 -32.33
N GLN A 7 0.54 -31.07 -32.36
CA GLN A 7 1.40 -30.85 -31.19
C GLN A 7 0.69 -29.95 -30.16
N PRO A 8 0.72 -30.28 -28.86
CA PRO A 8 0.17 -29.42 -27.83
C PRO A 8 1.02 -28.16 -27.68
N ALA A 9 0.38 -26.99 -27.78
CA ALA A 9 1.01 -25.71 -27.51
C ALA A 9 1.54 -25.69 -26.07
N ALA A 10 2.84 -25.40 -25.91
CA ALA A 10 3.46 -25.26 -24.60
C ALA A 10 2.74 -24.14 -23.81
N MET A 11 2.09 -24.49 -22.70
CA MET A 11 1.51 -23.52 -21.77
C MET A 11 2.62 -22.59 -21.30
N GLN A 12 2.51 -21.30 -21.65
CA GLN A 12 3.44 -20.32 -21.13
C GLN A 12 3.30 -20.22 -19.60
N PRO A 13 4.41 -20.06 -18.86
CA PRO A 13 4.37 -19.97 -17.41
C PRO A 13 3.57 -18.74 -16.99
N ASN A 14 2.46 -18.96 -16.27
CA ASN A 14 1.65 -17.88 -15.71
C ASN A 14 2.44 -17.16 -14.60
N ARG A 15 2.96 -15.97 -14.92
CA ARG A 15 3.71 -15.11 -13.99
C ARG A 15 2.82 -14.18 -13.15
N ASN A 16 1.50 -14.32 -13.26
CA ASN A 16 0.58 -13.48 -12.50
C ASN A 16 0.48 -13.97 -11.04
N TRP A 17 1.35 -13.45 -10.17
CA TRP A 17 1.32 -13.75 -8.73
C TRP A 17 0.02 -13.30 -8.04
N TYR A 18 -0.75 -12.37 -8.63
CA TYR A 18 -2.05 -11.95 -8.09
C TYR A 18 -3.12 -13.03 -8.28
N ALA A 19 -3.05 -13.81 -9.36
CA ALA A 19 -3.92 -14.98 -9.55
C ALA A 19 -3.73 -16.04 -8.44
N LYS A 20 -2.60 -16.00 -7.71
CA LYS A 20 -2.36 -16.84 -6.53
C LYS A 20 -3.01 -16.31 -5.25
N ARG A 21 -3.33 -15.01 -5.18
CA ARG A 21 -4.01 -14.38 -4.03
C ARG A 21 -5.53 -14.53 -4.10
N ASP A 22 -6.10 -14.49 -5.30
CA ASP A 22 -7.55 -14.57 -5.52
C ASP A 22 -8.06 -16.00 -5.73
N VAL A 23 -7.24 -17.00 -5.37
CA VAL A 23 -7.70 -18.39 -5.38
C VAL A 23 -8.74 -18.53 -4.28
N VAL A 24 -10.00 -18.70 -4.69
CA VAL A 24 -11.07 -19.13 -3.80
C VAL A 24 -10.62 -20.42 -3.14
N VAL A 25 -10.27 -20.34 -1.86
CA VAL A 25 -9.88 -21.50 -1.08
C VAL A 25 -11.13 -22.31 -0.75
N ALA A 26 -11.05 -23.62 -0.93
CA ALA A 26 -12.17 -24.52 -0.69
C ALA A 26 -12.58 -24.51 0.79
N ASP A 27 -11.59 -24.43 1.68
CA ASP A 27 -11.74 -24.46 3.13
C ASP A 27 -10.55 -23.77 3.83
N GLN A 28 -10.63 -23.70 5.16
CA GLN A 28 -9.62 -23.06 6.01
C GLN A 28 -8.30 -23.83 6.12
N ALA A 29 -8.24 -25.11 5.73
CA ALA A 29 -7.04 -25.94 5.82
C ALA A 29 -6.08 -25.75 4.64
N VAL A 30 -6.54 -25.10 3.56
CA VAL A 30 -5.72 -24.84 2.37
C VAL A 30 -4.53 -23.92 2.69
N GLY A 31 -3.32 -24.43 2.40
CA GLY A 31 -2.08 -23.67 2.47
C GLY A 31 -1.56 -23.41 3.89
N LEU A 32 -2.04 -24.18 4.87
CA LEU A 32 -1.56 -24.08 6.24
C LEU A 32 -0.07 -24.46 6.35
N PRO A 33 0.68 -23.78 7.23
CA PRO A 33 2.05 -24.18 7.55
C PRO A 33 2.08 -25.48 8.38
N GLU A 34 3.26 -26.10 8.47
CA GLU A 34 3.47 -27.22 9.39
C GLU A 34 3.36 -26.75 10.85
N VAL A 35 2.79 -27.59 11.72
CA VAL A 35 2.65 -27.27 13.14
C VAL A 35 4.03 -27.03 13.76
N GLY A 36 4.18 -25.89 14.45
CA GLY A 36 5.44 -25.49 15.07
C GLY A 36 6.46 -24.83 14.13
N SER A 37 6.13 -24.63 12.84
CA SER A 37 7.06 -23.99 11.90
C SER A 37 7.16 -22.46 12.05
N PHE A 38 6.38 -21.86 12.94
CA PHE A 38 6.33 -20.41 13.15
C PHE A 38 6.00 -20.07 14.60
N ASN A 39 6.43 -18.88 15.03
CA ASN A 39 6.17 -18.34 16.35
C ASN A 39 5.35 -17.06 16.23
N LEU A 40 4.27 -16.98 17.00
CA LEU A 40 3.41 -15.79 17.07
C LEU A 40 3.78 -14.99 18.31
N TYR A 41 4.38 -13.81 18.11
CA TYR A 41 4.70 -12.89 19.20
C TYR A 41 3.45 -12.15 19.68
N LYS A 42 3.37 -11.89 20.99
CA LYS A 42 2.24 -11.19 21.61
C LYS A 42 2.11 -9.76 21.05
N ILE A 43 0.89 -9.36 20.68
CA ILE A 43 0.62 -7.99 20.24
C ILE A 43 0.71 -7.05 21.44
N THR A 44 1.47 -5.96 21.28
CA THR A 44 1.68 -4.94 22.32
C THR A 44 1.38 -3.56 21.74
N PRO A 45 0.55 -2.73 22.42
CA PRO A 45 -0.17 -3.02 23.67
C PRO A 45 -1.27 -4.08 23.51
N PRO A 46 -1.66 -4.78 24.59
CA PRO A 46 -2.77 -5.74 24.54
C PRO A 46 -4.09 -5.01 24.25
N LEU A 47 -5.00 -5.68 23.53
CA LEU A 47 -6.32 -5.13 23.26
C LEU A 47 -7.11 -4.97 24.57
N LYS A 48 -7.52 -3.74 24.85
CA LYS A 48 -8.29 -3.39 26.05
C LYS A 48 -9.55 -2.61 25.72
N GLU A 49 -9.45 -1.62 24.82
CA GLU A 49 -10.53 -0.69 24.54
C GLU A 49 -11.15 -0.94 23.16
N ARG A 50 -12.45 -0.62 23.04
CA ARG A 50 -13.20 -0.78 21.79
C ARG A 50 -12.66 0.09 20.65
N ILE A 51 -12.05 1.22 20.97
CA ILE A 51 -11.51 2.16 19.98
C ILE A 51 -10.30 1.60 19.24
N ASP A 52 -9.52 0.73 19.89
CA ASP A 52 -8.32 0.13 19.32
C ASP A 52 -8.61 -1.17 18.54
N PHE A 53 -9.87 -1.62 18.57
CA PHE A 53 -10.25 -2.93 18.08
C PHE A 53 -9.96 -3.13 16.59
N ASP A 54 -10.35 -2.18 15.73
CA ASP A 54 -10.12 -2.30 14.29
C ASP A 54 -8.61 -2.35 13.96
N THR A 55 -7.81 -1.48 14.60
CA THR A 55 -6.34 -1.49 14.45
C THR A 55 -5.72 -2.81 14.93
N TRP A 56 -6.22 -3.37 16.03
CA TRP A 56 -5.74 -4.65 16.56
C TRP A 56 -6.09 -5.81 15.63
N VAL A 57 -7.31 -5.85 15.06
CA VAL A 57 -7.71 -6.88 14.08
C VAL A 57 -6.82 -6.80 12.84
N ASP A 58 -6.52 -5.59 12.35
CA ASP A 58 -5.61 -5.41 11.22
C ASP A 58 -4.20 -5.95 11.51
N GLN A 59 -3.69 -5.77 12.74
CA GLN A 59 -2.41 -6.35 13.15
C GLN A 59 -2.47 -7.88 13.22
N VAL A 60 -3.54 -8.44 13.78
CA VAL A 60 -3.78 -9.89 13.81
C VAL A 60 -3.75 -10.47 12.40
N GLU A 61 -4.50 -9.87 11.47
CA GLU A 61 -4.54 -10.33 10.07
C GLU A 61 -3.17 -10.25 9.41
N LYS A 62 -2.42 -9.15 9.59
CA LYS A 62 -1.08 -8.99 9.02
C LYS A 62 -0.11 -10.06 9.52
N ILE A 63 -0.09 -10.32 10.82
CA ILE A 63 0.76 -11.34 11.44
C ILE A 63 0.38 -12.75 10.94
N LEU A 64 -0.91 -13.08 10.91
CA LEU A 64 -1.33 -14.40 10.42
C LEU A 64 -1.11 -14.55 8.90
N ARG A 65 -1.13 -13.47 8.12
CA ARG A 65 -0.82 -13.51 6.69
C ARG A 65 0.67 -13.79 6.44
N SER A 66 1.58 -13.19 7.21
CA SER A 66 3.03 -13.42 7.04
C SER A 66 3.42 -14.87 7.33
N HIS A 67 2.71 -15.54 8.24
CA HIS A 67 2.94 -16.95 8.58
C HIS A 67 2.07 -17.94 7.80
N LYS A 68 1.12 -17.45 7.00
CA LYS A 68 0.10 -18.18 6.24
C LYS A 68 -1.18 -18.68 6.97
N PRO A 69 -1.35 -18.76 8.30
CA PRO A 69 -2.59 -19.24 8.93
C PRO A 69 -3.77 -18.22 8.92
N HIS A 70 -3.72 -17.14 8.14
CA HIS A 70 -4.79 -16.14 8.08
C HIS A 70 -6.19 -16.65 7.73
N ASN A 71 -6.31 -17.80 7.05
CA ASN A 71 -7.62 -18.39 6.76
C ASN A 71 -8.34 -18.87 8.03
N LEU A 72 -7.61 -19.22 9.09
CA LEU A 72 -8.15 -19.75 10.35
C LEU A 72 -9.02 -18.78 11.15
N ILE A 73 -9.02 -17.49 10.78
CA ILE A 73 -9.82 -16.45 11.44
C ILE A 73 -10.95 -15.91 10.55
N ASN A 74 -11.11 -16.46 9.34
CA ASN A 74 -12.09 -15.98 8.37
C ASN A 74 -13.33 -16.89 8.38
N THR A 75 -14.40 -16.40 9.02
CA THR A 75 -15.68 -17.11 9.13
C THR A 75 -16.42 -17.31 7.81
N ASN A 76 -15.99 -16.67 6.72
CA ASN A 76 -16.59 -16.86 5.41
C ASN A 76 -16.00 -18.06 4.65
N ILE A 77 -14.90 -18.63 5.16
CA ILE A 77 -14.29 -19.83 4.62
C ILE A 77 -14.79 -21.02 5.46
N PRO A 78 -15.39 -22.05 4.86
CA PRO A 78 -15.86 -23.20 5.62
C PRO A 78 -14.69 -23.95 6.27
N TRP A 79 -14.98 -24.62 7.38
CA TRP A 79 -14.03 -25.54 8.00
C TRP A 79 -13.76 -26.74 7.07
N PRO A 80 -12.57 -27.36 7.17
CA PRO A 80 -12.33 -28.63 6.50
C PRO A 80 -13.31 -29.68 7.02
N VAL A 81 -13.60 -30.67 6.19
CA VAL A 81 -14.32 -31.87 6.64
C VAL A 81 -13.44 -32.66 7.63
N VAL A 82 -14.06 -33.43 8.53
CA VAL A 82 -13.35 -34.17 9.59
C VAL A 82 -12.29 -35.12 9.02
N ASP A 83 -12.56 -35.73 7.86
CA ASP A 83 -11.65 -36.67 7.19
C ASP A 83 -10.65 -35.98 6.25
N ASP A 84 -10.56 -34.64 6.27
CA ASP A 84 -9.58 -33.91 5.47
C ASP A 84 -8.16 -34.29 5.92
N PRO A 85 -7.22 -34.58 4.99
CA PRO A 85 -5.84 -34.92 5.36
C PRO A 85 -5.13 -33.83 6.17
N ASN A 86 -5.58 -32.57 6.06
CA ASN A 86 -5.07 -31.43 6.82
C ASN A 86 -5.95 -31.07 8.02
N GLY A 87 -7.03 -31.82 8.30
CA GLY A 87 -7.99 -31.52 9.36
C GLY A 87 -7.34 -31.42 10.75
N GLU A 88 -6.43 -32.34 11.07
CA GLU A 88 -5.67 -32.31 12.34
C GLU A 88 -4.73 -31.10 12.44
N THR A 89 -4.10 -30.72 11.33
CA THR A 89 -3.25 -29.53 11.25
C THR A 89 -4.07 -28.26 11.45
N TRP A 90 -5.22 -28.17 10.79
CA TRP A 90 -6.18 -27.08 10.96
C TRP A 90 -6.65 -26.97 12.41
N TYR A 91 -7.06 -28.09 13.02
CA TYR A 91 -7.52 -28.14 14.42
C TYR A 91 -6.46 -27.60 15.37
N THR A 92 -5.24 -28.13 15.27
CA THR A 92 -4.12 -27.75 16.14
C THR A 92 -3.75 -26.27 15.98
N LEU A 93 -3.61 -25.80 14.73
CA LEU A 93 -3.26 -24.41 14.47
C LEU A 93 -4.37 -23.44 14.87
N SER A 94 -5.65 -23.83 14.72
CA SER A 94 -6.78 -23.01 15.14
C SER A 94 -6.76 -22.78 16.66
N LEU A 95 -6.50 -23.83 17.45
CA LEU A 95 -6.31 -23.71 18.90
C LEU A 95 -5.09 -22.86 19.27
N GLN A 96 -3.98 -23.00 18.54
CA GLN A 96 -2.77 -22.20 18.76
C GLN A 96 -3.05 -20.71 18.48
N VAL A 97 -3.68 -20.38 17.36
CA VAL A 97 -4.01 -19.00 16.97
C VAL A 97 -5.00 -18.39 17.96
N LYS A 98 -6.02 -19.13 18.40
CA LYS A 98 -6.94 -18.70 19.45
C LYS A 98 -6.21 -18.38 20.76
N THR A 99 -5.36 -19.29 21.22
CA THR A 99 -4.57 -19.12 22.46
C THR A 99 -3.64 -17.91 22.35
N TRP A 100 -3.02 -17.70 21.20
CA TRP A 100 -2.20 -16.53 20.95
C TRP A 100 -3.02 -15.22 20.98
N MET A 101 -4.19 -15.19 20.34
CA MET A 101 -5.08 -14.02 20.36
C MET A 101 -5.52 -13.68 21.79
N THR A 102 -5.99 -14.67 22.57
CA THR A 102 -6.39 -14.44 23.97
C THR A 102 -5.23 -13.94 24.82
N SER A 103 -4.01 -14.45 24.60
CA SER A 103 -2.81 -13.97 25.30
C SER A 103 -2.45 -12.53 24.94
N SER A 104 -2.91 -12.03 23.79
CA SER A 104 -2.66 -10.69 23.24
C SER A 104 -3.75 -9.67 23.62
N MET A 105 -4.58 -10.00 24.61
CA MET A 105 -5.70 -9.18 25.08
C MET A 105 -5.61 -8.94 26.59
N ASP A 106 -6.33 -7.92 27.08
CA ASP A 106 -6.52 -7.71 28.50
C ASP A 106 -7.31 -8.88 29.12
N HIS A 107 -6.89 -9.33 30.30
CA HIS A 107 -7.50 -10.49 30.96
C HIS A 107 -8.98 -10.26 31.30
N THR A 108 -9.36 -9.02 31.65
CA THR A 108 -10.75 -8.66 31.96
C THR A 108 -11.63 -8.86 30.72
N LEU A 109 -11.16 -8.40 29.56
CA LEU A 109 -11.87 -8.56 28.30
C LEU A 109 -12.04 -10.04 27.91
N VAL A 110 -11.01 -10.85 28.10
CA VAL A 110 -11.09 -12.31 27.85
C VAL A 110 -12.13 -12.97 28.77
N GLN A 111 -12.18 -12.59 30.05
CA GLN A 111 -13.18 -13.08 30.99
C GLN A 111 -14.60 -12.68 30.59
N GLU A 112 -14.80 -11.44 30.15
CA GLU A 112 -16.10 -10.95 29.69
C GLU A 112 -16.61 -11.70 28.46
N ILE A 113 -15.72 -12.05 27.52
CA ILE A 113 -16.06 -12.85 26.34
C ILE A 113 -16.44 -14.27 26.75
N ASN A 114 -15.65 -14.92 27.60
CA ASN A 114 -15.91 -16.27 28.07
C ASN A 114 -17.21 -16.36 28.91
N ALA A 115 -17.55 -15.30 29.65
CA ALA A 115 -18.77 -15.26 30.46
C ALA A 115 -20.08 -15.26 29.64
N ARG A 116 -20.01 -15.05 28.32
CA ARG A 116 -21.19 -15.06 27.43
C ARG A 116 -21.75 -16.46 27.17
N GLY A 117 -21.04 -17.51 27.58
CA GLY A 117 -21.53 -18.89 27.55
C GLY A 117 -21.61 -19.52 26.15
N SER A 118 -21.06 -18.88 25.12
CA SER A 118 -20.86 -19.50 23.82
C SER A 118 -19.70 -20.48 23.88
N THR A 119 -19.87 -21.67 23.32
CA THR A 119 -18.77 -22.60 23.06
C THR A 119 -17.90 -21.99 21.97
N ILE A 120 -16.80 -21.36 22.37
CA ILE A 120 -15.82 -20.81 21.46
C ILE A 120 -14.65 -21.78 21.49
N GLU A 121 -14.55 -22.65 20.49
CA GLU A 121 -13.48 -23.66 20.42
C GLU A 121 -12.36 -23.15 19.52
N PHE A 122 -12.69 -22.54 18.39
CA PHE A 122 -11.75 -22.22 17.31
C PHE A 122 -11.42 -20.72 17.16
N ALA A 123 -10.38 -20.41 16.38
CA ALA A 123 -9.86 -19.05 16.21
C ALA A 123 -10.85 -18.10 15.51
N ASP A 124 -11.51 -18.53 14.46
CA ASP A 124 -12.53 -17.76 13.75
C ASP A 124 -13.77 -17.49 14.60
N GLU A 125 -14.24 -18.50 15.34
CA GLU A 125 -15.32 -18.35 16.32
C GLU A 125 -14.94 -17.32 17.39
N PHE A 126 -13.71 -17.41 17.91
CA PHE A 126 -13.22 -16.47 18.92
C PHE A 126 -13.16 -15.05 18.38
N LEU A 127 -12.61 -14.86 17.17
CA LEU A 127 -12.55 -13.54 16.55
C LEU A 127 -13.96 -13.00 16.25
N ALA A 128 -14.90 -13.87 15.85
CA ALA A 128 -16.29 -13.48 15.60
C ALA A 128 -16.99 -13.02 16.89
N GLU A 129 -16.81 -13.75 18.00
CA GLU A 129 -17.39 -13.39 19.28
C GLU A 129 -16.73 -12.15 19.90
N LEU A 130 -15.41 -12.01 19.71
CA LEU A 130 -14.70 -10.77 20.04
C LEU A 130 -15.23 -9.58 19.22
N LYS A 131 -15.42 -9.74 17.90
CA LYS A 131 -16.00 -8.69 17.03
C LYS A 131 -17.36 -8.26 17.53
N LYS A 132 -18.23 -9.21 17.83
CA LYS A 132 -19.55 -9.00 18.42
C LYS A 132 -19.48 -8.26 19.77
N HIS A 133 -18.58 -8.68 20.66
CA HIS A 133 -18.41 -8.04 21.96
C HIS A 133 -17.95 -6.58 21.82
N MET A 134 -16.91 -6.34 21.01
CA MET A 134 -16.25 -5.04 20.89
C MET A 134 -17.08 -4.03 20.10
N LYS A 135 -17.73 -4.46 19.01
CA LYS A 135 -18.60 -3.59 18.20
C LYS A 135 -20.01 -3.46 18.78
N GLY A 136 -20.37 -4.35 19.71
CA GLY A 136 -21.72 -4.49 20.22
C GLY A 136 -22.58 -5.35 19.30
N GLU A 137 -23.69 -5.84 19.85
CA GLU A 137 -24.60 -6.71 19.13
C GLU A 137 -26.04 -6.18 19.12
N GLY A 138 -26.79 -6.75 18.18
CA GLY A 138 -28.23 -6.71 18.17
C GLY A 138 -28.82 -5.37 17.74
N HIS A 139 -30.15 -5.33 17.83
CA HIS A 139 -30.95 -4.20 17.37
C HIS A 139 -30.53 -2.86 18.01
N GLY A 140 -30.08 -2.86 19.27
CA GLY A 140 -29.66 -1.66 19.99
C GLY A 140 -28.43 -0.97 19.40
N ALA A 141 -27.34 -1.72 19.21
CA ALA A 141 -26.10 -1.21 18.62
C ALA A 141 -26.33 -0.74 17.18
N LEU A 142 -27.00 -1.56 16.37
CA LEU A 142 -27.33 -1.20 14.99
C LEU A 142 -28.23 0.05 14.93
N LYS A 143 -29.27 0.13 15.77
CA LYS A 143 -30.14 1.30 15.87
C LYS A 143 -29.36 2.55 16.27
N ALA A 144 -28.41 2.43 17.19
CA ALA A 144 -27.55 3.54 17.59
C ALA A 144 -26.64 3.99 16.43
N ALA A 145 -25.99 3.05 15.72
CA ALA A 145 -25.14 3.35 14.57
C ALA A 145 -25.93 4.00 13.42
N VAL A 146 -27.07 3.43 13.04
CA VAL A 146 -27.95 3.99 12.00
C VAL A 146 -28.48 5.37 12.41
N ARG A 147 -28.88 5.55 13.67
CA ARG A 147 -29.30 6.87 14.17
C ARG A 147 -28.16 7.87 14.17
N SER A 148 -26.95 7.45 14.52
CA SER A 148 -25.76 8.31 14.47
C SER A 148 -25.44 8.71 13.04
N PHE A 149 -25.54 7.80 12.08
CA PHE A 149 -25.34 8.06 10.67
C PHE A 149 -26.37 9.08 10.14
N LYS A 150 -27.67 8.86 10.40
CA LYS A 150 -28.77 9.74 9.97
C LYS A 150 -28.75 11.14 10.58
N LYS A 151 -28.00 11.34 11.67
CA LYS A 151 -27.87 12.63 12.37
C LYS A 151 -26.62 13.41 11.95
N LEU A 152 -25.78 12.84 11.08
CA LEU A 152 -24.63 13.56 10.55
C LEU A 152 -25.11 14.76 9.75
N SER A 153 -24.47 15.90 9.98
CA SER A 153 -24.64 17.10 9.15
C SER A 153 -23.30 17.78 8.99
N ARG A 154 -23.06 18.42 7.83
CA ARG A 154 -21.85 19.20 7.55
C ARG A 154 -21.62 20.30 8.58
N SER A 155 -22.70 20.87 9.14
CA SER A 155 -22.65 21.91 10.16
C SER A 155 -21.99 21.49 11.49
N GLN A 156 -21.86 20.18 11.76
CA GLN A 156 -21.24 19.64 12.98
C GLN A 156 -19.71 19.62 12.93
N PHE A 157 -19.12 19.96 11.78
CA PHE A 157 -17.69 19.83 11.51
C PHE A 157 -17.10 21.16 11.08
N THR A 158 -15.82 21.38 11.38
CA THR A 158 -15.15 22.63 11.02
C THR A 158 -14.81 22.63 9.53
N THR A 159 -14.29 21.50 9.04
CA THR A 159 -13.84 21.34 7.66
C THR A 159 -14.68 20.31 6.90
N SER A 160 -14.63 20.39 5.57
CA SER A 160 -15.36 19.43 4.72
C SER A 160 -14.67 18.07 4.74
N GLU A 161 -13.35 18.04 4.92
CA GLU A 161 -12.55 16.84 5.10
C GLU A 161 -12.98 16.07 6.35
N GLU A 162 -13.09 16.75 7.49
CA GLU A 162 -13.59 16.17 8.75
C GLU A 162 -14.98 15.54 8.56
N PHE A 163 -15.89 16.26 7.90
CA PHE A 163 -17.22 15.75 7.60
C PHE A 163 -17.18 14.48 6.75
N ILE A 164 -16.43 14.48 5.64
CA ILE A 164 -16.32 13.31 4.75
C ILE A 164 -15.74 12.10 5.51
N HIS A 165 -14.69 12.32 6.32
CA HIS A 165 -14.13 11.26 7.16
C HIS A 165 -15.16 10.72 8.16
N ALA A 166 -15.97 11.59 8.78
CA ALA A 166 -17.03 11.18 9.68
C ALA A 166 -18.12 10.37 8.98
N VAL A 167 -18.56 10.76 7.78
CA VAL A 167 -19.51 9.98 6.97
C VAL A 167 -18.97 8.58 6.69
N LYS A 168 -17.73 8.48 6.20
CA LYS A 168 -17.07 7.18 5.93
C LYS A 168 -17.03 6.30 7.18
N LEU A 169 -16.62 6.88 8.32
CA LEU A 169 -16.51 6.15 9.58
C LEU A 169 -17.87 5.65 10.09
N ARG A 170 -18.90 6.51 10.08
CA ARG A 170 -20.24 6.13 10.55
C ARG A 170 -20.90 5.13 9.60
N TYR A 171 -20.69 5.25 8.29
CA TYR A 171 -21.19 4.28 7.32
C TYR A 171 -20.53 2.91 7.53
N LYS A 172 -19.20 2.87 7.71
CA LYS A 172 -18.47 1.65 8.08
C LYS A 172 -19.04 1.02 9.34
N ALA A 173 -19.31 1.79 10.38
CA ALA A 173 -19.89 1.28 11.62
C ALA A 173 -21.27 0.64 11.42
N VAL A 174 -22.10 1.16 10.51
CA VAL A 174 -23.38 0.52 10.13
C VAL A 174 -23.13 -0.81 9.41
N CYS A 175 -22.20 -0.85 8.46
CA CYS A 175 -21.85 -2.06 7.72
C CYS A 175 -21.27 -3.15 8.64
N ASP A 176 -20.38 -2.77 9.55
CA ASP A 176 -19.74 -3.67 10.53
C ASP A 176 -20.77 -4.33 11.48
N LEU A 177 -21.92 -3.70 11.68
CA LEU A 177 -23.05 -4.21 12.46
C LEU A 177 -24.09 -4.93 11.58
N ASN A 178 -23.71 -5.35 10.37
CA ASN A 178 -24.58 -5.98 9.37
C ASN A 178 -25.82 -5.14 9.02
N GLY A 179 -25.71 -3.82 9.11
CA GLY A 179 -26.74 -2.89 8.67
C GLY A 179 -26.87 -2.90 7.16
N LYS A 180 -28.07 -3.21 6.65
CA LYS A 180 -28.40 -3.16 5.23
C LYS A 180 -28.68 -1.72 4.77
N LEU A 181 -27.70 -0.82 4.90
CA LEU A 181 -27.79 0.54 4.39
C LEU A 181 -27.11 0.62 3.01
N PRO A 182 -27.86 0.78 1.91
CA PRO A 182 -27.30 0.93 0.57
C PRO A 182 -26.21 2.01 0.52
N PRO A 183 -25.04 1.76 -0.13
CA PRO A 183 -23.98 2.76 -0.21
C PRO A 183 -24.40 4.03 -0.96
N TYR A 184 -25.36 3.90 -1.89
CA TYR A 184 -26.04 5.04 -2.52
C TYR A 184 -26.57 6.06 -1.51
N HIS A 185 -27.25 5.63 -0.44
CA HIS A 185 -27.78 6.57 0.55
C HIS A 185 -26.69 7.30 1.32
N ALA A 186 -25.53 6.66 1.49
CA ALA A 186 -24.39 7.32 2.12
C ALA A 186 -23.75 8.35 1.20
N LEU A 187 -23.69 8.09 -0.10
CA LEU A 187 -23.30 9.07 -1.11
C LEU A 187 -24.27 10.24 -1.17
N GLU A 188 -25.56 9.97 -1.28
CA GLU A 188 -26.62 10.99 -1.32
C GLU A 188 -26.56 11.92 -0.10
N THR A 189 -26.41 11.35 1.10
CA THR A 189 -26.24 12.13 2.34
C THR A 189 -25.00 13.03 2.28
N MET A 190 -23.88 12.49 1.79
CA MET A 190 -22.62 13.25 1.68
C MET A 190 -22.71 14.38 0.64
N LEU A 191 -23.27 14.10 -0.54
CA LEU A 191 -23.42 15.08 -1.62
C LEU A 191 -24.40 16.19 -1.22
N SER A 192 -25.54 15.84 -0.62
CA SER A 192 -26.55 16.80 -0.17
C SER A 192 -26.03 17.73 0.93
N GLU A 193 -25.19 17.26 1.86
CA GLU A 193 -24.64 18.11 2.91
C GLU A 193 -23.45 18.96 2.41
N LEU A 194 -22.76 18.52 1.34
CA LEU A 194 -21.67 19.26 0.72
C LEU A 194 -22.13 20.25 -0.35
N SER A 195 -23.34 20.11 -0.89
CA SER A 195 -23.90 21.09 -1.86
C SER A 195 -24.08 22.47 -1.26
N ASP A 196 -24.25 22.54 0.07
CA ASP A 196 -24.37 23.79 0.82
C ASP A 196 -23.03 24.50 1.04
N VAL A 197 -21.90 23.87 0.67
CA VAL A 197 -20.56 24.47 0.75
C VAL A 197 -20.27 25.19 -0.58
N PRO A 198 -20.28 26.54 -0.62
CA PRO A 198 -20.21 27.28 -1.88
C PRO A 198 -18.97 26.94 -2.73
N GLU A 199 -17.84 26.71 -2.08
CA GLU A 199 -16.55 26.38 -2.71
C GLU A 199 -16.55 25.00 -3.39
N LEU A 200 -17.46 24.11 -2.97
CA LEU A 200 -17.58 22.74 -3.49
C LEU A 200 -18.78 22.57 -4.43
N SER A 201 -19.76 23.47 -4.38
CA SER A 201 -21.04 23.39 -5.09
C SER A 201 -20.92 22.91 -6.54
N GLY A 202 -20.05 23.54 -7.35
CA GLY A 202 -19.88 23.17 -8.76
C GLY A 202 -19.37 21.73 -8.96
N PHE A 203 -18.41 21.28 -8.14
CA PHE A 203 -17.90 19.91 -8.21
C PHE A 203 -18.92 18.89 -7.72
N ILE A 204 -19.65 19.22 -6.66
CA ILE A 204 -20.73 18.37 -6.12
C ILE A 204 -21.85 18.18 -7.15
N VAL A 205 -22.26 19.23 -7.87
CA VAL A 205 -23.26 19.12 -8.95
C VAL A 205 -22.80 18.15 -10.05
N VAL A 206 -21.52 18.17 -10.42
CA VAL A 206 -20.99 17.21 -11.41
C VAL A 206 -21.10 15.78 -10.87
N LYS A 207 -20.71 15.55 -9.61
CA LYS A 207 -20.81 14.22 -8.98
C LYS A 207 -22.24 13.73 -8.79
N ASP A 208 -23.16 14.63 -8.48
CA ASP A 208 -24.59 14.32 -8.41
C ASP A 208 -25.15 13.94 -9.78
N ASN A 209 -24.78 14.66 -10.84
CA ASN A 209 -25.17 14.32 -12.21
C ASN A 209 -24.61 12.96 -12.67
N GLU A 210 -23.36 12.63 -12.31
CA GLU A 210 -22.79 11.30 -12.56
C GLU A 210 -23.61 10.19 -11.86
N LEU A 211 -24.05 10.44 -10.62
CA LEU A 211 -24.87 9.50 -9.85
C LEU A 211 -26.28 9.35 -10.43
N ASN A 212 -26.89 10.46 -10.88
CA ASN A 212 -28.20 10.50 -11.52
C ASN A 212 -28.24 9.79 -12.89
N ALA A 213 -27.09 9.65 -13.56
CA ALA A 213 -27.00 8.93 -14.83
C ALA A 213 -27.09 7.40 -14.68
N ILE A 214 -27.00 6.88 -13.44
CA ILE A 214 -27.09 5.45 -13.14
C ILE A 214 -28.56 5.07 -12.98
N GLU A 215 -29.05 4.11 -13.78
CA GLU A 215 -30.49 3.76 -13.84
C GLU A 215 -31.07 3.28 -12.50
N LYS A 216 -30.29 2.49 -11.74
CA LYS A 216 -30.70 1.93 -10.45
C LYS A 216 -29.58 2.07 -9.42
N PRO A 217 -29.32 3.29 -8.93
CA PRO A 217 -28.11 3.55 -8.16
C PRO A 217 -28.13 2.85 -6.79
N ALA A 218 -29.29 2.68 -6.17
CA ALA A 218 -29.44 1.93 -4.92
C ALA A 218 -29.05 0.44 -5.02
N GLU A 219 -29.14 -0.16 -6.21
CA GLU A 219 -28.79 -1.56 -6.48
C GLU A 219 -27.38 -1.71 -7.08
N THR A 220 -26.95 -0.70 -7.84
CA THR A 220 -25.72 -0.75 -8.64
C THR A 220 -24.51 -0.22 -7.89
N ILE A 221 -24.69 0.82 -7.07
CA ILE A 221 -23.58 1.45 -6.33
C ILE A 221 -23.09 0.50 -5.25
N THR A 222 -21.81 0.16 -5.33
CA THR A 222 -21.14 -0.69 -4.35
C THR A 222 -20.50 0.13 -3.24
N ILE A 223 -20.04 -0.56 -2.19
CA ILE A 223 -19.22 0.05 -1.13
C ILE A 223 -17.92 0.62 -1.73
N ILE A 224 -17.34 -0.03 -2.75
CA ILE A 224 -16.13 0.42 -3.44
C ILE A 224 -16.39 1.76 -4.15
N ASP A 225 -17.53 1.89 -4.83
CA ASP A 225 -17.93 3.14 -5.47
C ASP A 225 -18.10 4.25 -4.42
N PHE A 226 -18.76 3.97 -3.29
CA PHE A 226 -18.89 4.94 -2.19
C PHE A 226 -17.52 5.51 -1.78
N TYR A 227 -16.55 4.64 -1.50
CA TYR A 227 -15.20 5.07 -1.14
C TYR A 227 -14.47 5.80 -2.27
N ARG A 228 -14.68 5.42 -3.54
CA ARG A 228 -14.11 6.11 -4.71
C ARG A 228 -14.61 7.55 -4.81
N TYR A 229 -15.91 7.77 -4.71
CA TYR A 229 -16.50 9.11 -4.70
C TYR A 229 -16.01 9.94 -3.51
N SER A 230 -15.98 9.37 -2.30
CA SER A 230 -15.47 10.09 -1.12
C SER A 230 -14.01 10.53 -1.29
N THR A 231 -13.15 9.69 -1.87
CA THR A 231 -11.74 10.03 -2.13
C THR A 231 -11.63 11.13 -3.19
N ALA A 232 -12.37 11.03 -4.31
CA ALA A 232 -12.36 12.06 -5.34
C ALA A 232 -12.80 13.44 -4.81
N ILE A 233 -13.81 13.47 -3.93
CA ILE A 233 -14.25 14.71 -3.29
C ILE A 233 -13.17 15.23 -2.33
N LEU A 234 -12.60 14.37 -1.48
CA LEU A 234 -11.51 14.76 -0.57
C LEU A 234 -10.32 15.37 -1.30
N ASP A 235 -9.90 14.75 -2.41
CA ASP A 235 -8.78 15.24 -3.22
C ASP A 235 -9.10 16.62 -3.83
N TYR A 236 -10.34 16.82 -4.27
CA TYR A 236 -10.80 18.14 -4.71
C TYR A 236 -10.77 19.17 -3.58
N VAL A 237 -11.27 18.84 -2.37
CA VAL A 237 -11.23 19.76 -1.22
C VAL A 237 -9.79 20.18 -0.90
N LYS A 238 -8.86 19.21 -0.86
CA LYS A 238 -7.43 19.46 -0.62
C LYS A 238 -6.81 20.36 -1.68
N SER A 239 -7.18 20.18 -2.95
CA SER A 239 -6.67 21.02 -4.04
C SER A 239 -7.09 22.49 -3.90
N LYS A 240 -8.27 22.75 -3.30
CA LYS A 240 -8.78 24.11 -3.08
C LYS A 240 -8.21 24.75 -1.83
N THR A 241 -8.03 24.00 -0.75
CA THR A 241 -7.42 24.52 0.48
C THR A 241 -5.92 24.80 0.29
N GLY A 242 -5.22 24.00 -0.53
CA GLY A 242 -3.81 24.23 -0.86
C GLY A 242 -3.52 25.49 -1.71
N PHE A 243 -4.52 26.03 -2.42
CA PHE A 243 -4.34 27.20 -3.28
C PHE A 243 -4.60 28.55 -2.57
N GLY A 244 -5.08 28.54 -1.33
CA GLY A 244 -5.62 29.72 -0.65
C GLY A 244 -4.64 30.58 0.16
N ASP A 245 -3.46 30.07 0.55
CA ASP A 245 -2.57 30.78 1.49
C ASP A 245 -1.23 31.25 0.88
N LEU A 246 -1.03 31.07 -0.43
CA LEU A 246 0.01 31.77 -1.18
C LEU A 246 -0.57 33.05 -1.79
N GLY A 247 -0.90 34.00 -0.91
CA GLY A 247 -1.29 35.33 -1.31
C GLY A 247 -0.27 35.94 -2.28
N PHE A 248 -0.67 36.10 -3.53
CA PHE A 248 0.02 36.91 -4.54
C PHE A 248 0.08 38.37 -4.08
N ARG A 249 1.03 38.69 -3.20
CA ARG A 249 1.56 40.06 -3.09
C ARG A 249 2.52 40.28 -4.24
N ASN A 250 2.00 40.93 -5.27
CA ASN A 250 2.78 41.52 -6.33
C ASN A 250 3.88 42.44 -5.77
N THR A 251 5.07 42.34 -6.38
CA THR A 251 6.26 43.21 -6.24
C THR A 251 7.11 43.05 -4.97
N LYS A 252 8.06 42.09 -4.99
CA LYS A 252 9.42 42.32 -4.48
C LYS A 252 10.41 41.31 -5.09
N LYS A 253 11.56 41.87 -5.48
CA LYS A 253 12.70 41.31 -6.24
C LYS A 253 13.06 39.84 -5.93
N PRO A 254 13.65 39.12 -6.90
CA PRO A 254 14.06 37.72 -6.73
C PRO A 254 15.06 37.63 -5.56
N ARG A 255 14.60 37.00 -4.48
CA ARG A 255 15.40 36.72 -3.30
C ARG A 255 16.26 35.51 -3.67
N ARG A 256 17.58 35.70 -3.66
CA ARG A 256 18.61 34.67 -3.89
C ARG A 256 18.23 33.38 -3.17
N GLN A 257 18.13 32.28 -3.91
CA GLN A 257 18.16 30.93 -3.36
C GLN A 257 19.46 30.81 -2.54
N SER A 258 19.32 30.79 -1.21
CA SER A 258 20.40 30.43 -0.31
C SER A 258 20.61 28.92 -0.42
N LYS A 259 21.74 28.50 -0.99
CA LYS A 259 22.21 27.11 -0.95
C LYS A 259 22.24 26.64 0.50
N MET A 260 21.38 25.68 0.84
CA MET A 260 21.55 24.89 2.05
C MET A 260 22.76 23.97 1.82
N GLN A 261 23.85 24.18 2.56
CA GLN A 261 24.95 23.23 2.65
C GLN A 261 24.71 22.33 3.86
N PHE A 262 24.06 21.19 3.65
CA PHE A 262 24.17 20.06 4.57
C PHE A 262 25.50 19.36 4.29
N GLN A 263 26.59 19.83 4.90
CA GLN A 263 27.89 19.15 4.89
C GLN A 263 28.04 18.28 6.15
N LYS A 264 27.25 17.21 6.26
CA LYS A 264 27.55 16.13 7.19
C LYS A 264 27.86 14.90 6.34
N GLY A 265 29.15 14.68 6.04
CA GLY A 265 29.64 13.51 5.29
C GLY A 265 30.06 13.73 3.83
N GLY A 266 30.04 14.95 3.31
CA GLY A 266 30.51 15.24 1.93
C GLY A 266 29.60 14.71 0.82
N ILE A 267 28.38 14.26 1.15
CA ILE A 267 27.39 13.80 0.18
C ILE A 267 26.55 15.02 -0.23
N GLU A 268 26.72 15.47 -1.48
CA GLU A 268 25.87 16.51 -2.04
C GLU A 268 24.50 15.92 -2.38
N ILE A 269 23.44 16.57 -1.91
CA ILE A 269 22.08 16.27 -2.38
C ILE A 269 22.04 16.67 -3.86
N PRO A 270 21.73 15.76 -4.80
CA PRO A 270 21.72 16.11 -6.20
C PRO A 270 20.71 17.24 -6.43
N VAL A 271 21.13 18.29 -7.13
CA VAL A 271 20.28 19.48 -7.34
C VAL A 271 19.68 19.39 -8.74
N GLY A 272 18.40 19.03 -8.83
CA GLY A 272 17.62 19.11 -10.07
C GLY A 272 16.89 17.83 -10.46
N ASP A 273 16.38 17.85 -11.68
CA ASP A 273 15.63 16.76 -12.29
C ASP A 273 16.53 15.55 -12.52
N GLN A 274 16.15 14.41 -11.94
CA GLN A 274 16.85 13.14 -12.12
C GLN A 274 15.97 12.15 -12.91
N LEU A 275 16.58 11.25 -13.66
CA LEU A 275 15.85 10.13 -14.26
C LEU A 275 15.96 8.92 -13.33
N LEU A 276 14.84 8.23 -13.09
CA LEU A 276 14.89 6.97 -12.36
C LEU A 276 15.62 5.93 -13.22
N PRO A 277 16.65 5.25 -12.69
CA PRO A 277 17.42 4.26 -13.44
C PRO A 277 16.69 2.91 -13.55
N TRP A 278 15.45 2.83 -13.06
CA TRP A 278 14.62 1.63 -13.03
C TRP A 278 13.17 1.99 -13.31
N ASP A 279 12.42 1.02 -13.84
CA ASP A 279 10.99 1.18 -14.08
C ASP A 279 10.20 1.08 -12.75
N PRO A 280 9.47 2.15 -12.34
CA PRO A 280 8.69 2.14 -11.11
C PRO A 280 7.66 1.04 -11.03
N ARG A 281 7.11 0.63 -12.17
CA ARG A 281 6.03 -0.35 -12.25
C ARG A 281 6.45 -1.74 -11.77
N LEU A 282 7.76 -2.02 -11.76
CA LEU A 282 8.32 -3.27 -11.30
C LEU A 282 8.35 -3.41 -9.78
N CYS A 283 8.03 -2.37 -9.00
CA CYS A 283 7.95 -2.49 -7.55
C CYS A 283 6.68 -3.26 -7.15
N ILE A 284 6.82 -4.27 -6.28
CA ILE A 284 5.75 -5.17 -5.85
C ILE A 284 4.71 -4.42 -4.99
N SER A 285 5.19 -3.51 -4.15
CA SER A 285 4.40 -2.73 -3.19
C SER A 285 4.78 -1.25 -3.21
N GLY A 286 3.92 -0.41 -2.64
CA GLY A 286 4.22 1.01 -2.43
C GLY A 286 5.38 1.22 -1.44
N TYR A 287 5.53 0.31 -0.48
CA TYR A 287 6.65 0.30 0.47
C TYR A 287 7.99 0.12 -0.26
N GLN A 288 8.08 -0.89 -1.13
CA GLN A 288 9.27 -1.15 -1.92
C GLN A 288 9.60 0.04 -2.84
N PHE A 289 8.58 0.65 -3.45
CA PHE A 289 8.75 1.83 -4.27
C PHE A 289 9.36 3.00 -3.48
N ARG A 290 8.74 3.37 -2.35
CA ARG A 290 9.24 4.44 -1.48
C ARG A 290 10.64 4.16 -0.96
N ASP A 291 10.94 2.93 -0.58
CA ASP A 291 12.27 2.56 -0.11
C ASP A 291 13.32 2.60 -1.23
N LYS A 292 12.97 2.25 -2.47
CA LYS A 292 13.86 2.45 -3.62
C LYS A 292 14.12 3.93 -3.88
N ILE A 293 13.12 4.80 -3.71
CA ILE A 293 13.32 6.26 -3.79
C ILE A 293 14.24 6.74 -2.64
N ARG A 294 14.02 6.28 -1.40
CA ARG A 294 14.92 6.62 -0.27
C ARG A 294 16.37 6.22 -0.54
N ARG A 295 16.59 5.04 -1.12
CA ARG A 295 17.93 4.56 -1.49
C ARG A 295 18.52 5.38 -2.63
N PHE A 296 17.74 5.61 -3.69
CA PHE A 296 18.16 6.41 -4.84
C PHE A 296 18.57 7.84 -4.43
N MET A 297 17.83 8.43 -3.50
CA MET A 297 18.08 9.78 -2.98
C MET A 297 19.13 9.83 -1.86
N GLY A 298 19.70 8.69 -1.45
CA GLY A 298 20.67 8.63 -0.35
C GLY A 298 20.11 9.12 1.00
N CYS A 299 18.80 9.00 1.22
CA CYS A 299 18.10 9.61 2.35
C CYS A 299 18.71 9.18 3.70
N ARG A 300 19.11 7.90 3.84
CA ARG A 300 19.70 7.38 5.09
C ARG A 300 21.01 8.06 5.42
N GLN A 301 21.92 8.16 4.45
CA GLN A 301 23.23 8.78 4.64
C GLN A 301 23.10 10.28 4.94
N LEU A 302 22.05 10.91 4.41
CA LEU A 302 21.74 12.32 4.59
C LEU A 302 20.97 12.62 5.89
N GLY A 303 20.49 11.61 6.62
CA GLY A 303 19.60 11.81 7.77
C GLY A 303 18.27 12.45 7.37
N LEU A 304 17.74 12.06 6.21
CA LEU A 304 16.46 12.53 5.66
C LEU A 304 15.49 11.35 5.52
N SER A 305 14.19 11.62 5.50
CA SER A 305 13.15 10.67 5.11
C SER A 305 12.20 11.32 4.10
N LEU A 306 11.38 10.48 3.45
CA LEU A 306 10.31 10.93 2.58
C LEU A 306 9.18 11.50 3.44
N GLN A 307 8.93 12.80 3.28
CA GLN A 307 7.79 13.48 3.85
C GLN A 307 6.57 13.36 2.94
N ASP A 308 6.77 13.60 1.65
CA ASP A 308 5.73 13.47 0.63
C ASP A 308 6.32 12.98 -0.69
N LEU A 309 5.46 12.35 -1.49
CA LEU A 309 5.80 11.78 -2.77
C LEU A 309 4.59 11.92 -3.68
N SER A 310 4.66 12.75 -4.71
CA SER A 310 3.57 12.95 -5.67
C SER A 310 3.99 12.58 -7.08
N LEU A 311 3.05 12.07 -7.89
CA LEU A 311 3.24 11.78 -9.30
C LEU A 311 2.33 12.69 -10.10
N THR A 312 2.94 13.53 -10.92
CA THR A 312 2.23 14.33 -11.90
C THR A 312 2.33 13.69 -13.27
N PHE A 313 1.24 13.65 -14.03
CA PHE A 313 1.22 13.13 -15.40
C PHE A 313 0.10 13.78 -16.21
N HIS A 314 0.23 13.73 -17.53
CA HIS A 314 -0.77 14.23 -18.48
C HIS A 314 -1.54 13.07 -19.10
N ASN A 315 -2.88 13.08 -19.04
CA ASN A 315 -3.73 12.13 -19.74
C ASN A 315 -4.21 12.72 -21.07
N ALA A 316 -3.84 12.09 -22.18
CA ALA A 316 -4.13 12.58 -23.53
C ALA A 316 -5.59 12.40 -23.97
N VAL A 317 -6.35 11.47 -23.36
CA VAL A 317 -7.77 11.24 -23.68
C VAL A 317 -8.63 12.33 -23.06
N GLU A 318 -8.29 12.74 -21.84
CA GLU A 318 -9.02 13.73 -21.07
C GLU A 318 -8.44 15.15 -21.21
N ASP A 319 -7.26 15.28 -21.83
CA ASP A 319 -6.50 16.53 -21.95
C ASP A 319 -6.30 17.23 -20.60
N PHE A 320 -5.97 16.44 -19.56
CA PHE A 320 -5.89 16.91 -18.19
C PHE A 320 -4.58 16.49 -17.50
N ASN A 321 -4.06 17.36 -16.64
CA ASN A 321 -2.90 17.07 -15.81
C ASN A 321 -3.36 16.59 -14.43
N TYR A 322 -2.90 15.40 -14.06
CA TYR A 322 -3.16 14.79 -12.77
C TYR A 322 -1.98 15.00 -11.83
N ASP A 323 -2.26 15.13 -10.54
CA ASP A 323 -1.30 15.08 -9.44
C ASP A 323 -1.83 14.10 -8.39
N GLN A 324 -1.06 13.05 -8.09
CA GLN A 324 -1.49 11.94 -7.26
C GLN A 324 -0.45 11.66 -6.18
N SER A 325 -0.86 11.60 -4.91
CA SER A 325 0.07 11.26 -3.82
C SER A 325 0.34 9.75 -3.75
N ALA A 326 1.62 9.38 -3.83
CA ALA A 326 2.12 8.02 -3.63
C ALA A 326 2.19 7.62 -2.14
N MET A 327 1.97 8.56 -1.22
CA MET A 327 2.02 8.30 0.22
C MET A 327 0.70 7.71 0.73
N SER A 328 -0.44 8.24 0.30
CA SER A 328 -1.77 7.84 0.77
C SER A 328 -2.56 6.97 -0.21
N GLY A 329 -2.11 6.85 -1.46
CA GLY A 329 -2.79 6.09 -2.51
C GLY A 329 -2.53 4.58 -2.48
N SER A 330 -3.45 3.81 -3.06
CA SER A 330 -3.18 2.40 -3.37
C SER A 330 -2.11 2.31 -4.45
N TRP A 331 -1.01 1.60 -4.16
CA TRP A 331 0.08 1.40 -5.12
C TRP A 331 -0.39 0.79 -6.45
N ASN A 332 -1.42 -0.05 -6.42
CA ASN A 332 -1.99 -0.65 -7.63
C ASN A 332 -2.56 0.42 -8.58
N ILE A 333 -3.27 1.40 -8.03
CA ILE A 333 -3.83 2.53 -8.79
C ILE A 333 -2.69 3.37 -9.38
N PHE A 334 -1.66 3.63 -8.58
CA PHE A 334 -0.47 4.35 -9.02
C PHE A 334 0.23 3.68 -10.20
N ARG A 335 0.40 2.36 -10.10
CA ARG A 335 0.97 1.53 -11.17
C ARG A 335 0.09 1.52 -12.41
N GLU A 336 -1.23 1.47 -12.23
CA GLU A 336 -2.19 1.54 -13.33
C GLU A 336 -2.08 2.86 -14.08
N TYR A 337 -1.94 4.00 -13.38
CA TYR A 337 -1.69 5.29 -14.02
C TYR A 337 -0.41 5.28 -14.86
N MET A 338 0.68 4.72 -14.36
CA MET A 338 1.95 4.61 -15.10
C MET A 338 1.91 3.57 -16.25
N SER A 339 0.94 2.67 -16.23
CA SER A 339 0.78 1.62 -17.26
C SER A 339 -0.24 2.00 -18.32
N ASN A 340 -1.09 2.99 -18.06
CA ASN A 340 -2.09 3.45 -19.00
C ASN A 340 -1.42 4.18 -20.17
N PRO A 341 -1.57 3.71 -21.41
CA PRO A 341 -0.93 4.33 -22.59
C PRO A 341 -1.45 5.74 -22.92
N ALA A 342 -2.58 6.17 -22.35
CA ALA A 342 -3.06 7.54 -22.48
C ALA A 342 -2.29 8.51 -21.59
N ASN A 343 -1.57 8.03 -20.58
CA ASN A 343 -0.83 8.85 -19.63
C ASN A 343 0.62 9.03 -20.09
N SER A 344 1.13 10.26 -20.00
CA SER A 344 2.47 10.65 -20.42
C SER A 344 3.05 11.72 -19.50
N ASN A 345 4.30 12.11 -19.71
CA ASN A 345 4.98 13.18 -18.96
C ASN A 345 4.98 12.94 -17.44
N PHE A 346 5.27 11.71 -17.02
CA PHE A 346 5.36 11.35 -15.61
C PHE A 346 6.52 12.10 -14.95
N VAL A 347 6.21 12.82 -13.87
CA VAL A 347 7.18 13.50 -13.01
C VAL A 347 6.89 13.14 -11.57
N LEU A 348 7.88 12.57 -10.88
CA LEU A 348 7.80 12.28 -9.46
C LEU A 348 8.33 13.48 -8.66
N ARG A 349 7.50 14.09 -7.82
CA ARG A 349 7.90 15.13 -6.87
C ARG A 349 8.20 14.51 -5.52
N VAL A 350 9.40 14.74 -5.03
CA VAL A 350 9.89 14.19 -3.76
C VAL A 350 10.08 15.34 -2.78
N ARG A 351 9.43 15.24 -1.62
CA ARG A 351 9.63 16.16 -0.50
C ARG A 351 10.29 15.41 0.65
N LEU A 352 11.41 15.94 1.13
CA LEU A 352 12.21 15.32 2.17
C LEU A 352 12.08 16.10 3.49
N GLU A 353 12.11 15.38 4.59
CA GLU A 353 12.20 15.95 5.95
C GLU A 353 13.37 15.35 6.72
N PRO A 354 13.91 16.06 7.72
CA PRO A 354 14.91 15.50 8.62
C PRO A 354 14.40 14.24 9.33
N PHE A 355 15.24 13.21 9.42
CA PHE A 355 14.95 11.98 10.13
C PHE A 355 15.98 11.76 11.24
N ASP A 356 15.50 11.49 12.44
CA ASP A 356 16.37 11.19 13.57
C ASP A 356 16.84 9.74 13.52
N MET A 357 18.09 9.54 13.10
CA MET A 357 18.70 8.20 13.05
C MET A 357 19.01 7.62 14.43
N GLU A 358 18.93 8.41 15.50
CA GLU A 358 19.14 7.95 16.87
C GLU A 358 17.88 7.38 17.51
N ASP A 359 16.71 7.49 16.86
CA ASP A 359 15.46 6.87 17.34
C ASP A 359 15.51 5.33 17.17
N PRO A 360 15.65 4.55 18.26
CA PRO A 360 15.74 3.10 18.18
C PRO A 360 14.43 2.41 17.74
N LEU A 361 13.32 3.14 17.68
CA LEU A 361 12.01 2.64 17.25
C LEU A 361 11.70 2.98 15.77
N GLY A 362 12.50 3.84 15.13
CA GLY A 362 12.31 4.26 13.76
C GLY A 362 12.87 3.26 12.75
N HIS A 363 12.04 2.38 12.20
CA HIS A 363 12.42 1.62 11.00
C HIS A 363 12.53 2.56 9.80
N PHE A 364 13.76 2.80 9.32
CA PHE A 364 14.00 3.72 8.20
C PHE A 364 13.38 3.27 6.88
N PHE A 365 13.33 1.95 6.66
CA PHE A 365 12.73 1.33 5.48
C PHE A 365 11.41 0.66 5.88
N GLU A 366 10.41 0.80 5.02
CA GLU A 366 9.05 0.31 5.26
C GLU A 366 8.88 -1.15 4.82
N ASP A 367 9.67 -1.61 3.86
CA ASP A 367 9.66 -2.99 3.38
C ASP A 367 10.53 -3.88 4.30
N PRO A 368 9.92 -4.85 5.02
CA PRO A 368 10.65 -5.77 5.89
C PRO A 368 11.48 -6.79 5.09
N GLU A 369 11.21 -6.95 3.79
CA GLU A 369 12.01 -7.79 2.93
C GLU A 369 13.33 -7.07 2.62
N ILE A 370 14.43 -7.58 3.18
CA ILE A 370 15.79 -7.13 2.87
C ILE A 370 15.98 -7.23 1.35
N PRO A 371 16.15 -6.13 0.61
CA PRO A 371 16.34 -6.24 -0.82
C PRO A 371 17.74 -6.78 -1.11
N ILE A 372 17.79 -7.66 -2.11
CA ILE A 372 19.00 -8.02 -2.85
C ILE A 372 19.73 -6.72 -3.24
N ASP A 373 21.02 -6.65 -2.93
CA ASP A 373 21.83 -5.42 -2.94
C ASP A 373 21.70 -4.62 -4.25
N VAL A 374 21.37 -3.34 -4.12
CA VAL A 374 21.26 -2.38 -5.24
C VAL A 374 22.64 -1.93 -5.73
N GLU A 375 23.73 -2.36 -5.06
CA GLU A 375 25.11 -2.03 -5.43
C GLU A 375 25.53 -2.53 -6.82
N GLN A 376 24.76 -3.40 -7.49
CA GLN A 376 25.07 -3.82 -8.86
C GLN A 376 24.75 -2.78 -9.97
N PHE A 377 24.09 -1.65 -9.66
CA PHE A 377 23.66 -0.69 -10.70
C PHE A 377 24.42 0.65 -10.74
N VAL A 378 25.33 0.92 -9.80
CA VAL A 378 26.05 2.21 -9.76
C VAL A 378 27.56 1.99 -9.75
N SER A 379 28.13 1.75 -10.92
CA SER A 379 29.56 1.99 -11.16
C SER A 379 29.84 2.24 -12.64
N THR A 380 29.95 3.52 -13.01
CA THR A 380 31.09 4.08 -13.75
C THR A 380 30.85 5.56 -14.09
N VAL A 381 31.48 6.48 -13.37
CA VAL A 381 31.99 7.76 -13.90
C VAL A 381 33.24 8.15 -13.12
N PRO A 382 34.42 8.38 -13.75
CA PRO A 382 35.58 8.92 -13.07
C PRO A 382 35.77 10.42 -13.36
N ALA A 383 36.21 11.20 -12.35
CA ALA A 383 37.54 11.84 -12.33
C ALA A 383 37.60 13.22 -11.61
N SER A 384 38.59 13.31 -10.69
CA SER A 384 39.55 14.41 -10.42
C SER A 384 39.15 15.81 -9.88
N ALA A 385 39.63 16.07 -8.65
CA ALA A 385 40.11 17.26 -7.87
C ALA A 385 40.31 18.67 -8.53
N PRO A 386 40.54 19.80 -7.80
CA PRO A 386 41.05 19.98 -6.41
C PRO A 386 40.42 21.11 -5.51
N VAL A 387 41.00 21.31 -4.32
CA VAL A 387 40.52 21.96 -3.07
C VAL A 387 40.99 23.42 -2.84
N ALA A 388 40.19 24.22 -2.09
CA ALA A 388 40.54 25.20 -0.99
C ALA A 388 39.90 26.62 -1.13
N PRO A 389 39.80 27.48 -0.07
CA PRO A 389 39.56 27.24 1.37
C PRO A 389 38.47 28.16 2.03
N GLU A 390 38.09 27.76 3.25
CA GLU A 390 37.57 28.49 4.44
C GLU A 390 36.66 29.74 4.33
N SER A 391 35.49 29.67 4.99
CA SER A 391 34.95 30.81 5.74
C SER A 391 33.92 30.46 6.83
N THR A 392 33.96 31.35 7.80
CA THR A 392 33.41 31.49 9.15
C THR A 392 31.90 31.23 9.34
N VAL A 393 31.56 30.64 10.49
CA VAL A 393 30.20 30.27 10.95
C VAL A 393 29.50 31.42 11.70
N VAL A 394 28.22 31.66 11.37
CA VAL A 394 27.20 32.33 12.20
C VAL A 394 25.84 31.61 11.93
N PRO A 395 24.97 31.37 12.93
CA PRO A 395 23.90 30.36 12.80
C PRO A 395 22.60 30.92 12.19
N ALA A 396 21.84 30.06 11.49
CA ALA A 396 20.43 30.31 11.17
C ALA A 396 19.60 29.01 10.97
N SER A 397 18.29 29.16 11.19
CA SER A 397 17.19 28.20 11.32
C SER A 397 16.81 27.37 10.08
N SER A 398 15.95 26.36 10.30
CA SER A 398 15.50 25.31 9.36
C SER A 398 14.53 25.75 8.25
N SER A 399 14.63 25.12 7.06
CA SER A 399 13.62 25.14 5.98
C SER A 399 13.70 23.90 5.07
N ILE A 400 12.65 23.66 4.26
CA ILE A 400 12.27 22.40 3.57
C ILE A 400 12.78 22.34 2.11
N LEU A 401 13.09 21.15 1.59
CA LEU A 401 13.60 20.89 0.22
C LEU A 401 12.58 20.13 -0.66
N GLU A 402 12.37 20.58 -1.90
CA GLU A 402 11.48 19.96 -2.91
C GLU A 402 12.25 19.67 -4.21
N GLN A 403 12.03 18.50 -4.83
CA GLN A 403 12.69 18.07 -6.08
C GLN A 403 11.73 17.33 -7.03
N SER A 404 12.02 17.36 -8.34
CA SER A 404 11.27 16.65 -9.41
C SER A 404 12.14 15.63 -10.16
N VAL A 405 11.51 14.63 -10.80
CA VAL A 405 12.19 13.49 -11.45
C VAL A 405 11.38 13.06 -12.70
N PRO A 406 11.81 13.35 -13.94
CA PRO A 406 11.10 12.95 -15.17
C PRO A 406 11.30 11.47 -15.59
N PHE A 407 10.48 11.00 -16.54
CA PHE A 407 10.54 9.66 -17.17
C PHE A 407 10.48 9.75 -18.71
N VAL A 408 11.08 8.78 -19.41
CA VAL A 408 11.02 8.65 -20.89
C VAL A 408 10.34 7.32 -21.26
N ASP A 409 9.28 7.40 -22.07
CA ASP A 409 8.60 6.23 -22.64
C ASP A 409 9.43 5.64 -23.79
N SER A 410 10.10 4.51 -23.56
CA SER A 410 10.90 3.83 -24.58
C SER A 410 10.08 2.73 -25.27
N ARG A 411 9.39 3.10 -26.36
CA ARG A 411 9.00 2.15 -27.40
C ARG A 411 9.99 2.25 -28.55
N VAL A 412 11.06 1.45 -28.48
CA VAL A 412 11.95 1.19 -29.61
C VAL A 412 11.40 -0.03 -30.37
N THR A 413 11.30 0.12 -31.68
CA THR A 413 10.85 -0.88 -32.65
C THR A 413 11.72 -2.14 -32.63
N ASP A 414 11.08 -3.30 -32.75
CA ASP A 414 11.67 -4.65 -32.86
C ASP A 414 12.92 -4.70 -33.76
N SER A 415 14.10 -4.88 -33.16
CA SER A 415 15.25 -5.57 -33.80
C SER A 415 16.46 -5.83 -32.90
N ASP A 416 16.54 -5.27 -31.69
CA ASP A 416 17.73 -5.43 -30.84
C ASP A 416 17.52 -6.39 -29.66
N PHE A 417 17.51 -7.69 -29.94
CA PHE A 417 17.85 -8.65 -28.89
C PHE A 417 19.34 -8.53 -28.58
N ALA A 418 19.67 -8.33 -27.29
CA ALA A 418 21.04 -8.38 -26.80
C ALA A 418 21.68 -9.71 -27.23
N LYS A 419 22.70 -9.62 -28.09
CA LYS A 419 23.49 -10.80 -28.48
C LYS A 419 24.18 -11.35 -27.23
N PRO A 420 24.25 -12.69 -27.07
CA PRO A 420 24.96 -13.30 -25.95
C PRO A 420 26.38 -12.75 -25.85
N LYS A 421 26.83 -12.44 -24.62
CA LYS A 421 28.20 -12.00 -24.37
C LYS A 421 29.15 -13.10 -24.85
N GLN A 422 30.02 -12.77 -25.80
CA GLN A 422 31.12 -13.64 -26.19
C GLN A 422 32.27 -13.42 -25.21
N PHE A 423 32.78 -14.51 -24.65
CA PHE A 423 33.94 -14.50 -23.76
C PHE A 423 35.19 -14.84 -24.57
N ALA A 424 36.32 -14.23 -24.22
CA ALA A 424 37.58 -14.49 -24.94
C ALA A 424 38.12 -15.90 -24.64
N ASP A 425 37.85 -16.41 -23.44
CA ASP A 425 38.22 -17.75 -22.99
C ASP A 425 37.27 -18.29 -21.91
N GLU A 426 37.42 -19.59 -21.59
CA GLU A 426 36.57 -20.29 -20.62
C GLU A 426 36.81 -19.84 -19.17
N ASP A 427 37.98 -19.29 -18.82
CA ASP A 427 38.25 -18.77 -17.48
C ASP A 427 37.49 -17.45 -17.24
N GLU A 428 37.39 -16.60 -18.27
CA GLU A 428 36.57 -15.39 -18.23
C GLU A 428 35.08 -15.74 -18.11
N LYS A 429 34.61 -16.74 -18.87
CA LYS A 429 33.24 -17.26 -18.79
C LYS A 429 32.96 -17.84 -17.39
N ARG A 430 33.88 -18.64 -16.82
CA ARG A 430 33.74 -19.18 -15.47
C ARG A 430 33.73 -18.10 -14.40
N LYS A 431 34.61 -17.11 -14.47
CA LYS A 431 34.56 -15.95 -13.55
C LYS A 431 33.25 -15.19 -13.67
N PHE A 432 32.75 -15.00 -14.89
CA PHE A 432 31.48 -14.31 -15.12
C PHE A 432 30.28 -15.04 -14.52
N TYR A 433 30.34 -16.37 -14.45
CA TYR A 433 29.34 -17.23 -13.80
C TYR A 433 29.76 -17.72 -12.40
N ASP A 434 30.75 -17.10 -11.76
CA ASP A 434 31.20 -17.45 -10.40
C ASP A 434 31.55 -18.94 -10.22
N ASN A 435 32.30 -19.50 -11.19
CA ASN A 435 32.65 -20.91 -11.37
C ASN A 435 31.46 -21.87 -11.60
N TYR A 436 30.26 -21.35 -11.87
CA TYR A 436 29.12 -22.16 -12.28
C TYR A 436 29.26 -22.61 -13.73
N ASN A 437 29.36 -23.94 -13.95
CA ASN A 437 29.43 -24.51 -15.30
C ASN A 437 28.01 -24.69 -15.87
N VAL A 438 27.65 -23.84 -16.83
CA VAL A 438 26.30 -23.80 -17.42
C VAL A 438 25.99 -25.06 -18.24
N GLU A 439 27.00 -25.87 -18.58
CA GLU A 439 26.86 -27.08 -19.42
C GLU A 439 26.65 -28.38 -18.62
N ASP A 440 26.80 -28.38 -17.28
CA ASP A 440 26.63 -29.57 -16.43
C ASP A 440 25.17 -29.86 -16.03
N ARG A 441 24.22 -29.71 -16.97
CA ARG A 441 22.83 -30.14 -16.73
C ARG A 441 22.65 -31.61 -17.05
N ASP A 442 22.44 -32.42 -16.01
CA ASP A 442 21.95 -33.80 -16.15
C ASP A 442 20.50 -33.77 -16.69
N PRO A 443 20.26 -34.25 -17.93
CA PRO A 443 18.94 -34.19 -18.54
C PRO A 443 17.91 -35.15 -17.89
N ALA A 444 18.31 -35.99 -16.93
CA ALA A 444 17.42 -36.99 -16.32
C ALA A 444 16.82 -36.58 -14.95
N SER A 445 17.18 -35.44 -14.36
CA SER A 445 16.69 -35.03 -13.03
C SER A 445 15.44 -34.14 -13.12
N PRO A 446 14.26 -34.55 -12.60
CA PRO A 446 13.03 -33.77 -12.69
C PRO A 446 13.03 -32.49 -11.84
N ASN A 447 14.00 -32.33 -10.93
CA ASN A 447 13.98 -31.29 -9.91
C ASN A 447 15.30 -30.52 -9.75
N GLY A 448 16.22 -30.59 -10.71
CA GLY A 448 17.32 -29.62 -10.85
C GLY A 448 18.11 -29.26 -9.58
N ARG A 449 18.30 -30.21 -8.66
CA ARG A 449 19.27 -30.10 -7.56
C ARG A 449 20.35 -31.14 -7.78
N ILE A 450 21.60 -30.69 -7.71
CA ILE A 450 22.78 -31.55 -7.58
C ILE A 450 23.15 -31.55 -6.09
N ALA A 451 23.64 -32.69 -5.60
CA ALA A 451 24.02 -32.95 -4.21
C ALA A 451 25.10 -32.02 -3.67
#